data_AF-A0A803JYS8-F1
#
_entry.id   AF-A0A803JYS8-F1
#
_cell.length_a   1.000
_cell.length_b   1.000
_cell.length_c   1.000
_cell.angle_alpha   90.00
_cell.angle_beta   90.00
_cell.angle_gamma   90.00
#
_symmetry.space_group_name_H-M   'P 1'
#
loop_
_entity.id
_entity.type
_entity.pdbx_description
1 polymer ?
#
loop_
_entity_poly.entity_id
_entity_poly.type
_entity_poly.pdbx_seq_one_letter_code
_entity_poly.pdbx_strand_id
1 'polypeptide(L)'
;MQTISVLLRAAGLSLPAGSAFGYASKVARTIYSNYIRPSPFSGEFRAQAARVGFAASNQRALQYLGICGNAHPISRPRPVTFLTLFQHFTPFAAPRGNISLAGAPSRHFTSLPPRTFFFWFPSPGLKLYSSMASSGKIDLHSPTVTWKEAKSYLKGLTNKQKRDHYSVKDFIKLKQIPVWKDTGKKVNIKQQEEGKYAKNKALNEKISLFRGDITKLEVDAIINAANSSLLGGGGVDGCIHRAAGPLLKLECSSLGGCQTGLAKMTCGYLLPAKYVIHTVGPVVQGDLGSAQEEDLRNCYRNCLLTAVEGKLRSVAFPCISTGVFGYPPEAAAEMALSTIREFLEENKDKFDRVIICVFLEKDEEIYLRKLPDYFPLDSTYPTCKL
;
A
#
# COMPACT_ATOMS: atom_id res chain seq x y z
N MET A 1 -28.77 1.41 38.01
CA MET A 1 -29.89 0.52 37.59
C MET A 1 -31.08 1.27 36.99
N GLN A 2 -31.30 2.57 37.23
CA GLN A 2 -32.45 3.30 36.66
C GLN A 2 -32.23 3.89 35.24
N THR A 3 -30.99 4.09 34.80
CA THR A 3 -30.70 4.74 33.50
C THR A 3 -30.80 3.80 32.29
N ILE A 4 -30.80 2.47 32.51
CA ILE A 4 -30.83 1.46 31.44
C ILE A 4 -32.26 1.14 30.99
N SER A 5 -33.24 1.32 31.88
CA SER A 5 -34.68 1.07 31.63
C SER A 5 -35.28 2.05 30.61
N VAL A 6 -34.82 3.31 30.61
CA VAL A 6 -35.33 4.38 29.74
C VAL A 6 -34.89 4.18 28.28
N LEU A 7 -33.68 3.67 28.05
CA LEU A 7 -33.12 3.46 26.71
C LEU A 7 -33.77 2.26 25.98
N LEU A 8 -34.24 1.25 26.70
CA LEU A 8 -34.86 0.06 26.09
C LEU A 8 -36.30 0.30 25.63
N ARG A 9 -37.04 1.22 26.28
CA ARG A 9 -38.41 1.59 25.86
C ARG A 9 -38.45 2.42 24.58
N ALA A 10 -37.41 3.20 24.29
CA ALA A 10 -37.33 4.01 23.07
C ALA A 10 -37.09 3.17 21.79
N ALA A 11 -36.69 1.90 21.93
CA ALA A 11 -36.35 1.00 20.82
C ALA A 11 -37.44 -0.04 20.50
N GLY A 12 -38.61 -0.01 21.17
CA GLY A 12 -39.76 -0.88 20.84
C GLY A 12 -39.58 -2.38 21.14
N LEU A 13 -38.60 -2.77 21.96
CA LEU A 13 -38.29 -4.17 22.26
C LEU A 13 -38.83 -4.57 23.65
N SER A 14 -39.68 -5.60 23.71
CA SER A 14 -40.07 -6.28 24.96
C SER A 14 -39.22 -7.54 25.15
N LEU A 15 -38.81 -7.82 26.39
CA LEU A 15 -38.13 -9.08 26.76
C LEU A 15 -38.93 -9.78 27.86
N PRO A 16 -39.22 -11.09 27.73
CA PRO A 16 -39.82 -11.88 28.80
C PRO A 16 -38.79 -12.19 29.90
N ALA A 17 -39.28 -12.36 31.12
CA ALA A 17 -38.47 -12.54 32.32
C ALA A 17 -37.82 -13.93 32.40
N GLY A 18 -36.49 -13.95 32.63
CA GLY A 18 -35.72 -15.14 33.02
C GLY A 18 -34.48 -15.37 32.15
N SER A 19 -33.31 -15.44 32.79
CA SER A 19 -31.94 -15.69 32.22
C SER A 19 -31.11 -14.46 31.79
N ALA A 20 -30.94 -13.48 32.69
CA ALA A 20 -29.99 -12.39 32.52
C ALA A 20 -28.58 -12.77 33.00
N PHE A 21 -27.75 -13.41 32.17
CA PHE A 21 -26.27 -13.31 32.31
C PHE A 21 -25.46 -13.49 31.02
N GLY A 22 -26.07 -13.82 29.87
CA GLY A 22 -25.34 -14.04 28.61
C GLY A 22 -25.34 -12.89 27.59
N TYR A 23 -26.31 -11.97 27.65
CA TYR A 23 -26.58 -11.04 26.53
C TYR A 23 -26.04 -9.61 26.70
N ALA A 24 -25.69 -9.20 27.93
CA ALA A 24 -25.18 -7.85 28.20
C ALA A 24 -23.72 -7.64 27.72
N SER A 25 -22.95 -8.72 27.52
CA SER A 25 -21.55 -8.66 27.09
C SER A 25 -21.37 -8.32 25.60
N LYS A 26 -22.36 -8.65 24.75
CA LYS A 26 -22.28 -8.45 23.30
C LYS A 26 -22.68 -7.03 22.85
N VAL A 27 -23.62 -6.39 23.53
CA VAL A 27 -24.09 -5.04 23.15
C VAL A 27 -23.13 -3.95 23.63
N ALA A 28 -22.48 -4.13 24.78
CA ALA A 28 -21.52 -3.16 25.31
C ALA A 28 -20.26 -3.03 24.43
N ARG A 29 -19.78 -4.11 23.81
CA ARG A 29 -18.61 -4.08 22.89
C ARG A 29 -18.86 -3.29 21.61
N THR A 30 -20.08 -3.34 21.08
CA THR A 30 -20.42 -2.66 19.81
C THR A 30 -20.59 -1.14 20.01
N ILE A 31 -21.07 -0.71 21.18
CA ILE A 31 -21.29 0.72 21.46
C ILE A 31 -19.97 1.41 21.89
N TYR A 32 -19.11 0.73 22.65
CA TYR A 32 -17.85 1.33 23.12
C TYR A 32 -16.81 1.55 22.01
N SER A 33 -16.85 0.75 20.94
CA SER A 33 -15.89 0.84 19.83
C SER A 33 -16.13 2.02 18.89
N ASN A 34 -17.32 2.63 18.89
CA ASN A 34 -17.71 3.57 17.82
C ASN A 34 -17.87 5.04 18.24
N TYR A 35 -17.88 5.40 19.53
CA TYR A 35 -18.27 6.77 19.91
C TYR A 35 -17.42 7.51 20.96
N ILE A 36 -16.35 6.96 21.54
CA ILE A 36 -15.55 7.71 22.53
C ILE A 36 -14.04 7.47 22.32
N ARG A 37 -13.31 8.52 21.90
CA ARG A 37 -11.84 8.57 22.00
C ARG A 37 -11.45 9.00 23.43
N PRO A 38 -10.51 8.35 24.12
CA PRO A 38 -9.92 8.94 25.32
C PRO A 38 -8.75 9.87 24.97
N SER A 39 -8.78 11.08 25.50
CA SER A 39 -7.64 12.01 25.60
C SER A 39 -6.68 11.58 26.71
N PRO A 40 -5.39 11.98 26.68
CA PRO A 40 -4.42 11.54 27.69
C PRO A 40 -4.46 12.47 28.90
N PHE A 41 -4.84 11.98 30.08
CA PHE A 41 -4.45 12.61 31.34
C PHE A 41 -4.34 11.57 32.47
N SER A 42 -3.17 11.63 33.12
CA SER A 42 -2.79 11.21 34.48
C SER A 42 -3.00 9.77 34.93
N GLY A 43 -1.88 9.15 35.29
CA GLY A 43 -1.83 7.88 36.00
C GLY A 43 -2.38 7.99 37.41
N GLU A 44 -3.38 7.16 37.70
CA GLU A 44 -3.73 6.72 39.06
C GLU A 44 -4.45 5.36 39.07
N PHE A 45 -4.50 4.63 37.94
CA PHE A 45 -5.22 3.36 37.83
C PHE A 45 -4.35 2.10 37.99
N ARG A 46 -3.06 2.26 38.31
CA ARG A 46 -2.13 1.12 38.49
C ARG A 46 -2.06 0.56 39.92
N ALA A 47 -2.74 1.15 40.89
CA ALA A 47 -2.67 0.71 42.29
C ALA A 47 -3.86 -0.15 42.76
N GLN A 48 -4.95 -0.30 41.99
CA GLN A 48 -6.15 -1.03 42.45
C GLN A 48 -6.30 -2.45 41.87
N ALA A 49 -5.50 -2.83 40.86
CA ALA A 49 -5.63 -4.13 40.17
C ALA A 49 -4.91 -5.31 40.86
N ALA A 50 -4.19 -5.06 41.96
CA ALA A 50 -3.44 -6.09 42.69
C ALA A 50 -4.20 -6.72 43.89
N ARG A 51 -5.49 -6.44 44.08
CA ARG A 51 -6.28 -6.92 45.25
C ARG A 51 -7.46 -7.84 44.95
N VAL A 52 -7.67 -8.25 43.70
CA VAL A 52 -8.67 -9.26 43.36
C VAL A 52 -8.04 -10.25 42.40
N GLY A 53 -7.45 -11.30 42.96
CA GLY A 53 -6.76 -12.34 42.18
C GLY A 53 -7.65 -12.91 41.09
N PHE A 54 -7.27 -12.67 39.83
CA PHE A 54 -7.74 -13.44 38.69
C PHE A 54 -6.55 -13.87 37.86
N ALA A 55 -6.50 -15.18 37.61
CA ALA A 55 -5.41 -15.90 37.00
C ALA A 55 -5.14 -15.47 35.54
N ALA A 56 -3.87 -15.62 35.15
CA ALA A 56 -3.33 -15.35 33.84
C ALA A 56 -4.01 -16.19 32.75
N SER A 57 -4.67 -15.52 31.81
CA SER A 57 -4.80 -15.95 30.42
C SER A 57 -5.24 -14.75 29.56
N ASN A 58 -4.63 -14.61 28.39
CA ASN A 58 -4.79 -13.51 27.40
C ASN A 58 -4.05 -12.19 27.64
N GLN A 59 -2.71 -12.26 27.68
CA GLN A 59 -1.83 -11.20 27.16
C GLN A 59 -1.53 -11.41 25.67
N ARG A 60 -2.54 -11.31 24.80
CA ARG A 60 -2.36 -11.23 23.34
C ARG A 60 -3.37 -10.25 22.75
N ALA A 61 -3.16 -8.94 22.89
CA ALA A 61 -3.88 -7.92 22.11
C ALA A 61 -3.33 -6.47 22.18
N LEU A 62 -2.17 -6.18 22.79
CA LEU A 62 -1.73 -4.78 22.99
C LEU A 62 -0.28 -4.50 22.57
N GLN A 63 0.06 -4.83 21.32
CA GLN A 63 1.32 -4.38 20.70
C GLN A 63 1.18 -3.88 19.25
N TYR A 64 -0.04 -3.62 18.77
CA TYR A 64 -0.30 -3.29 17.35
C TYR A 64 -0.67 -1.83 17.05
N LEU A 65 -0.41 -0.89 17.96
CA LEU A 65 -0.60 0.55 17.69
C LEU A 65 0.73 1.29 17.85
N GLY A 66 1.57 1.19 16.83
CA GLY A 66 2.76 2.05 16.68
C GLY A 66 2.33 3.46 16.27
N ILE A 67 2.41 4.41 17.20
CA ILE A 67 2.24 5.84 16.95
C ILE A 67 3.61 6.43 16.62
N CYS A 68 3.81 6.93 15.40
CA CYS A 68 4.89 7.85 15.09
C CYS A 68 4.55 9.22 15.70
N GLY A 69 5.31 9.65 16.70
CA GLY A 69 5.15 10.95 17.34
C GLY A 69 5.96 12.05 16.65
N ASN A 70 5.33 13.21 16.45
CA ASN A 70 5.93 14.53 16.63
C ASN A 70 4.80 15.51 16.96
N ALA A 71 4.91 16.18 18.11
CA ALA A 71 3.91 17.10 18.63
C ALA A 71 4.41 18.55 18.55
N HIS A 72 3.59 19.44 17.98
CA HIS A 72 3.64 20.88 18.21
C HIS A 72 2.23 21.38 18.58
N PRO A 73 2.09 22.40 19.44
CA PRO A 73 0.83 22.72 20.07
C PRO A 73 0.02 23.72 19.22
N ILE A 74 -1.27 23.43 18.99
CA ILE A 74 -2.22 24.42 18.47
C ILE A 74 -3.48 24.46 19.35
N SER A 75 -3.88 25.70 19.58
CA SER A 75 -4.94 26.27 20.41
C SER A 75 -6.36 25.72 20.21
N ARG A 76 -7.14 25.80 21.29
CA ARG A 76 -8.56 25.38 21.47
C ARG A 76 -9.54 26.06 20.49
N PRO A 77 -10.63 25.39 20.06
CA PRO A 77 -11.80 26.07 19.49
C PRO A 77 -12.94 26.24 20.51
N ARG A 78 -13.73 27.31 20.34
CA ARG A 78 -15.00 27.62 21.02
C ARG A 78 -16.18 26.89 20.34
N PRO A 79 -17.34 26.67 21.00
CA PRO A 79 -18.44 25.92 20.43
C PRO A 79 -19.29 26.78 19.48
N VAL A 80 -19.81 26.16 18.41
CA VAL A 80 -20.81 26.76 17.50
C VAL A 80 -22.12 26.02 17.68
N THR A 81 -23.18 26.81 17.89
CA THR A 81 -24.56 26.42 18.16
C THR A 81 -25.27 25.92 16.89
N PHE A 82 -26.14 24.93 17.07
CA PHE A 82 -27.10 24.44 16.07
C PHE A 82 -28.15 25.52 15.77
N LEU A 83 -28.43 25.80 14.49
CA LEU A 83 -29.72 26.34 14.06
C LEU A 83 -30.09 25.84 12.66
N THR A 84 -31.33 25.36 12.57
CA THR A 84 -32.12 24.87 11.44
C THR A 84 -32.32 25.88 10.31
N LEU A 85 -32.48 25.39 9.07
CA LEU A 85 -33.48 25.92 8.12
C LEU A 85 -33.79 24.94 6.98
N PHE A 86 -35.06 25.05 6.56
CA PHE A 86 -35.89 24.17 5.74
C PHE A 86 -35.99 24.73 4.29
N GLN A 87 -36.55 23.93 3.36
CA GLN A 87 -37.04 24.28 1.99
C GLN A 87 -35.96 24.28 0.86
N HIS A 88 -36.18 23.76 -0.36
CA HIS A 88 -37.38 23.68 -1.20
C HIS A 88 -37.49 22.38 -2.05
N PHE A 89 -38.75 22.03 -2.33
CA PHE A 89 -39.25 21.14 -3.38
C PHE A 89 -39.02 21.71 -4.80
N THR A 90 -38.84 20.83 -5.79
CA THR A 90 -39.63 20.77 -7.05
C THR A 90 -39.24 19.52 -7.86
N PRO A 91 -40.20 18.75 -8.43
CA PRO A 91 -39.92 17.69 -9.39
C PRO A 91 -40.18 18.17 -10.83
N PHE A 92 -39.33 17.80 -11.77
CA PHE A 92 -39.55 18.01 -13.21
C PHE A 92 -39.85 16.67 -13.90
N ALA A 93 -41.04 16.58 -14.49
CA ALA A 93 -41.49 15.45 -15.31
C ALA A 93 -41.16 15.72 -16.79
N ALA A 94 -40.80 14.67 -17.54
CA ALA A 94 -40.73 14.69 -19.00
C ALA A 94 -41.57 13.52 -19.57
N PRO A 95 -42.25 13.72 -20.72
CA PRO A 95 -43.27 12.79 -21.20
C PRO A 95 -42.74 11.67 -22.12
N ARG A 96 -43.58 10.64 -22.22
CA ARG A 96 -43.47 9.48 -23.11
C ARG A 96 -43.65 9.87 -24.59
N GLY A 97 -42.91 9.20 -25.47
CA GLY A 97 -43.16 9.17 -26.92
C GLY A 97 -42.86 7.78 -27.48
N ASN A 98 -43.88 7.15 -28.06
CA ASN A 98 -43.87 5.81 -28.65
C ASN A 98 -42.91 5.70 -29.84
N ILE A 99 -42.26 4.53 -29.97
CA ILE A 99 -41.61 4.07 -31.21
C ILE A 99 -42.24 2.72 -31.55
N SER A 100 -42.74 2.57 -32.78
CA SER A 100 -43.07 1.27 -33.36
C SER A 100 -42.85 1.27 -34.87
N LEU A 101 -42.32 0.13 -35.33
CA LEU A 101 -42.26 -0.44 -36.70
C LEU A 101 -41.25 0.22 -37.68
N ALA A 102 -40.12 -0.42 -38.00
CA ALA A 102 -39.89 -1.66 -38.77
C ALA A 102 -40.01 -1.46 -40.30
N GLY A 103 -38.98 -1.91 -41.03
CA GLY A 103 -39.06 -2.15 -42.47
C GLY A 103 -37.83 -1.76 -43.30
N ALA A 104 -36.80 -2.61 -43.30
CA ALA A 104 -36.00 -2.86 -44.51
C ALA A 104 -36.80 -3.88 -45.38
N PRO A 105 -36.57 -4.07 -46.72
CA PRO A 105 -35.24 -4.37 -47.24
C PRO A 105 -34.93 -4.05 -48.74
N SER A 106 -33.64 -4.20 -49.07
CA SER A 106 -33.06 -4.83 -50.28
C SER A 106 -33.06 -4.18 -51.69
N ARG A 107 -31.81 -4.06 -52.20
CA ARG A 107 -31.23 -4.65 -53.43
C ARG A 107 -30.86 -3.73 -54.63
N HIS A 108 -29.55 -3.80 -54.93
CA HIS A 108 -28.88 -4.03 -56.22
C HIS A 108 -28.60 -2.88 -57.25
N PHE A 109 -27.28 -2.69 -57.41
CA PHE A 109 -26.47 -2.71 -58.65
C PHE A 109 -26.34 -1.47 -59.57
N THR A 110 -25.06 -1.19 -59.84
CA THR A 110 -24.40 -0.59 -61.03
C THR A 110 -24.07 0.90 -61.11
N SER A 111 -22.82 1.08 -61.58
CA SER A 111 -22.26 2.17 -62.40
C SER A 111 -21.57 3.34 -61.68
N LEU A 112 -20.24 3.38 -61.82
CA LEU A 112 -19.40 4.59 -61.86
C LEU A 112 -19.72 5.36 -63.15
N PRO A 113 -19.72 6.71 -63.17
CA PRO A 113 -18.50 7.46 -63.51
C PRO A 113 -18.46 8.87 -62.85
N PRO A 114 -17.72 9.87 -63.37
CA PRO A 114 -16.29 10.08 -63.21
C PRO A 114 -15.95 11.30 -62.31
N ARG A 115 -14.65 11.42 -62.02
CA ARG A 115 -13.98 12.51 -61.30
C ARG A 115 -14.54 13.91 -61.63
N THR A 116 -14.98 14.60 -60.58
CA THR A 116 -14.96 16.07 -60.52
C THR A 116 -14.10 16.49 -59.33
N PHE A 117 -13.06 17.26 -59.65
CA PHE A 117 -12.19 17.93 -58.68
C PHE A 117 -13.01 18.97 -57.92
N PHE A 118 -13.39 18.67 -56.68
CA PHE A 118 -13.81 19.68 -55.73
C PHE A 118 -12.61 20.05 -54.86
N PHE A 119 -12.14 21.29 -55.02
CA PHE A 119 -11.24 21.96 -54.09
C PHE A 119 -11.95 22.07 -52.74
N TRP A 120 -11.66 21.15 -51.82
CA TRP A 120 -12.00 21.32 -50.42
C TRP A 120 -10.91 22.17 -49.76
N PHE A 121 -11.21 23.45 -49.56
CA PHE A 121 -10.50 24.27 -48.58
C PHE A 121 -10.79 23.68 -47.19
N PRO A 122 -9.79 23.21 -46.42
CA PRO A 122 -10.03 22.90 -45.03
C PRO A 122 -10.22 24.22 -44.28
N SER A 123 -11.40 24.38 -43.66
CA SER A 123 -11.64 25.38 -42.62
C SER A 123 -10.51 25.37 -41.58
N PRO A 124 -10.02 26.54 -41.11
CA PRO A 124 -9.01 26.60 -40.06
C PRO A 124 -9.70 26.29 -38.73
N GLY A 125 -9.76 24.99 -38.40
CA GLY A 125 -10.44 24.48 -37.21
C GLY A 125 -9.73 23.31 -36.56
N LEU A 126 -8.44 23.09 -36.85
CA LEU A 126 -7.61 22.23 -36.01
C LEU A 126 -7.06 23.08 -34.87
N LYS A 127 -7.70 22.99 -33.69
CA LYS A 127 -6.99 23.26 -32.44
C LYS A 127 -5.91 22.20 -32.30
N LEU A 128 -4.73 22.48 -32.88
CA LEU A 128 -3.48 21.93 -32.41
C LEU A 128 -3.44 22.22 -30.90
N TYR A 129 -3.63 21.19 -30.08
CA TYR A 129 -3.14 21.22 -28.70
C TYR A 129 -1.62 21.27 -28.78
N SER A 130 -1.09 22.47 -29.02
CA SER A 130 0.28 22.81 -28.70
C SER A 130 0.39 22.64 -27.18
N SER A 131 1.14 21.62 -26.77
CA SER A 131 1.61 21.46 -25.40
C SER A 131 2.53 22.63 -25.07
N MET A 132 1.93 23.76 -24.69
CA MET A 132 2.62 24.77 -23.91
C MET A 132 2.84 24.18 -22.52
N ALA A 133 3.90 23.38 -22.38
CA ALA A 133 4.46 23.04 -21.09
C ALA A 133 5.09 24.32 -20.52
N SER A 134 4.24 25.20 -20.00
CA SER A 134 4.69 26.22 -19.07
C SER A 134 5.38 25.45 -17.94
N SER A 135 6.67 25.70 -17.75
CA SER A 135 7.45 25.22 -16.61
C SER A 135 7.01 25.95 -15.33
N GLY A 136 5.70 26.05 -15.12
CA GLY A 136 5.10 26.59 -13.91
C GLY A 136 5.33 25.59 -12.80
N LYS A 137 5.93 26.04 -11.71
CA LYS A 137 5.99 25.25 -10.48
C LYS A 137 4.55 24.92 -10.08
N ILE A 138 4.21 23.63 -10.05
CA ILE A 138 2.92 23.17 -9.53
C ILE A 138 3.05 23.01 -8.02
N ASP A 139 2.12 23.60 -7.27
CA ASP A 139 1.98 23.33 -5.84
C ASP A 139 1.22 22.01 -5.64
N LEU A 140 1.95 20.95 -5.28
CA LEU A 140 1.40 19.61 -5.05
C LEU A 140 0.47 19.54 -3.83
N HIS A 141 0.45 20.57 -2.98
CA HIS A 141 -0.45 20.67 -1.84
C HIS A 141 -1.76 21.40 -2.17
N SER A 142 -1.84 22.04 -3.35
CA SER A 142 -3.05 22.75 -3.76
C SER A 142 -4.20 21.77 -4.03
N PRO A 143 -5.41 22.02 -3.49
CA PRO A 143 -6.58 21.18 -3.73
C PRO A 143 -7.07 21.23 -5.18
N THR A 144 -6.63 22.22 -5.97
CA THR A 144 -7.04 22.38 -7.37
C THR A 144 -6.24 21.50 -8.32
N VAL A 145 -5.08 20.99 -7.89
CA VAL A 145 -4.20 20.19 -8.74
C VAL A 145 -4.72 18.76 -8.82
N THR A 146 -4.92 18.29 -10.04
CA THR A 146 -5.34 16.91 -10.27
C THR A 146 -4.16 15.94 -10.15
N TRP A 147 -4.43 14.69 -9.80
CA TRP A 147 -3.38 13.65 -9.73
C TRP A 147 -2.70 13.43 -11.09
N LYS A 148 -3.41 13.65 -12.21
CA LYS A 148 -2.87 13.53 -13.58
C LYS A 148 -1.85 14.63 -13.88
N GLU A 149 -2.16 15.88 -13.54
CA GLU A 149 -1.26 17.01 -13.71
C GLU A 149 -0.01 16.86 -12.84
N ALA A 150 -0.20 16.52 -11.55
CA ALA A 150 0.91 16.27 -10.63
C ALA A 150 1.81 15.13 -11.11
N LYS A 151 1.23 14.01 -11.56
CA LYS A 151 1.97 12.87 -12.11
C LYS A 151 2.77 13.26 -13.36
N SER A 152 2.17 14.04 -14.26
CA SER A 152 2.85 14.55 -15.46
C SER A 152 4.03 15.46 -15.11
N TYR A 153 3.81 16.42 -14.20
CA TYR A 153 4.85 17.34 -13.72
C TYR A 153 6.01 16.59 -13.06
N LEU A 154 5.73 15.69 -12.11
CA LEU A 154 6.74 14.93 -11.37
C LEU A 154 7.56 14.00 -12.28
N LYS A 155 6.96 13.46 -13.34
CA LYS A 155 7.66 12.61 -14.32
C LYS A 155 8.75 13.37 -15.10
N GLY A 156 8.60 14.69 -15.26
CA GLY A 156 9.58 15.54 -15.94
C GLY A 156 10.77 15.97 -15.07
N LEU A 157 10.73 15.71 -13.76
CA LEU A 157 11.76 16.16 -12.82
C LEU A 157 12.92 15.16 -12.71
N THR A 158 14.15 15.69 -12.60
CA THR A 158 15.29 14.92 -12.11
C THR A 158 15.14 14.63 -10.62
N ASN A 159 15.85 13.61 -10.11
CA ASN A 159 15.86 13.32 -8.66
C ASN A 159 16.29 14.56 -7.83
N LYS A 160 17.21 15.39 -8.34
CA LYS A 160 17.65 16.60 -7.64
C LYS A 160 16.51 17.60 -7.47
N GLN A 161 15.72 17.83 -8.52
CA GLN A 161 14.55 18.72 -8.49
C GLN A 161 13.41 18.12 -7.64
N LYS A 162 13.19 16.81 -7.76
CA LYS A 162 12.11 16.13 -7.04
C LYS A 162 12.27 16.22 -5.50
N ARG A 163 13.51 16.26 -4.99
CA ARG A 163 13.81 16.36 -3.54
C ARG A 163 13.17 17.56 -2.84
N ASP A 164 12.95 18.67 -3.56
CA ASP A 164 12.29 19.84 -2.99
C ASP A 164 10.83 19.57 -2.63
N HIS A 165 10.23 18.53 -3.24
CA HIS A 165 8.85 18.12 -3.06
C HIS A 165 8.68 16.92 -2.10
N TYR A 166 9.76 16.37 -1.53
CA TYR A 166 9.63 15.23 -0.62
C TYR A 166 8.94 15.64 0.69
N SER A 167 8.05 14.77 1.18
CA SER A 167 7.40 14.92 2.49
C SER A 167 8.38 14.75 3.65
N VAL A 168 9.55 14.16 3.40
CA VAL A 168 10.62 13.92 4.38
C VAL A 168 11.94 14.56 3.93
N LYS A 169 12.75 15.02 4.89
CA LYS A 169 14.08 15.60 4.63
C LYS A 169 15.22 14.61 4.87
N ASP A 170 15.00 13.62 5.72
CA ASP A 170 15.93 12.54 6.08
C ASP A 170 15.79 11.32 5.15
N PHE A 171 15.60 11.55 3.85
CA PHE A 171 15.48 10.48 2.87
C PHE A 171 16.82 9.74 2.67
N ILE A 172 16.72 8.46 2.31
CA ILE A 172 17.86 7.56 2.17
C ILE A 172 18.08 7.29 0.69
N LYS A 173 19.27 7.66 0.19
CA LYS A 173 19.65 7.44 -1.20
C LYS A 173 19.99 5.98 -1.43
N LEU A 174 19.67 5.43 -2.60
CA LEU A 174 20.02 4.05 -2.96
C LEU A 174 21.49 3.69 -2.68
N LYS A 175 22.42 4.61 -2.96
CA LYS A 175 23.87 4.42 -2.72
C LYS A 175 24.27 4.28 -1.24
N GLN A 176 23.42 4.71 -0.31
CA GLN A 176 23.64 4.57 1.13
C GLN A 176 23.18 3.20 1.65
N ILE A 177 22.41 2.45 0.85
CA ILE A 177 21.89 1.14 1.23
C ILE A 177 22.92 0.09 0.79
N PRO A 178 23.55 -0.62 1.76
CA PRO A 178 24.60 -1.57 1.44
C PRO A 178 24.05 -2.81 0.73
N VAL A 179 24.84 -3.38 -0.18
CA VAL A 179 24.49 -4.64 -0.85
C VAL A 179 24.74 -5.82 0.07
N TRP A 180 24.02 -6.92 -0.16
CA TRP A 180 24.19 -8.16 0.57
C TRP A 180 25.63 -8.69 0.53
N LYS A 181 26.31 -8.55 -0.62
CA LYS A 181 27.74 -8.86 -0.75
C LYS A 181 28.62 -8.20 0.32
N ASP A 182 28.27 -6.99 0.77
CA ASP A 182 29.06 -6.22 1.74
C ASP A 182 28.59 -6.46 3.18
N THR A 183 27.29 -6.59 3.40
CA THR A 183 26.73 -6.83 4.74
C THR A 183 26.91 -8.26 5.20
N GLY A 184 26.62 -9.25 4.35
CA GLY A 184 26.68 -10.66 4.76
C GLY A 184 28.08 -11.17 5.06
N LYS A 185 29.15 -10.47 4.64
CA LYS A 185 30.52 -10.76 5.09
C LYS A 185 30.79 -10.31 6.52
N LYS A 186 30.08 -9.27 6.98
CA LYS A 186 30.24 -8.71 8.34
C LYS A 186 29.45 -9.50 9.37
N VAL A 187 28.29 -10.03 8.96
CA VAL A 187 27.49 -10.87 9.82
C VAL A 187 28.13 -12.26 9.78
N ASN A 188 28.74 -12.70 10.89
CA ASN A 188 29.39 -14.01 11.04
C ASN A 188 28.35 -15.15 11.06
N ILE A 189 27.57 -15.27 9.98
CA ILE A 189 26.54 -16.28 9.83
C ILE A 189 27.23 -17.56 9.35
N LYS A 190 27.04 -18.65 10.08
CA LYS A 190 27.49 -19.98 9.67
C LYS A 190 26.86 -20.28 8.31
N GLN A 191 27.65 -20.24 7.25
CA GLN A 191 27.21 -20.68 5.93
C GLN A 191 27.07 -22.21 6.00
N GLN A 192 25.92 -22.75 5.60
CA GLN A 192 25.81 -24.20 5.39
C GLN A 192 26.66 -24.58 4.17
N GLU A 193 27.32 -25.73 4.22
CA GLU A 193 28.27 -26.17 3.18
C GLU A 193 27.61 -26.36 1.81
N GLU A 194 26.30 -26.60 1.76
CA GLU A 194 25.47 -26.66 0.55
C GLU A 194 24.18 -25.84 0.75
N GLY A 195 24.17 -24.58 0.31
CA GLY A 195 22.96 -23.76 0.28
C GLY A 195 21.96 -24.24 -0.79
N LYS A 196 20.68 -23.86 -0.64
CA LYS A 196 19.59 -24.24 -1.58
C LYS A 196 19.86 -23.81 -3.03
N TYR A 197 20.62 -22.74 -3.23
CA TYR A 197 20.95 -22.20 -4.55
C TYR A 197 22.45 -22.11 -4.75
N ALA A 198 22.89 -22.22 -6.01
CA ALA A 198 24.28 -21.97 -6.35
C ALA A 198 24.69 -20.51 -6.06
N LYS A 199 25.96 -20.30 -5.73
CA LYS A 199 26.53 -18.96 -5.57
C LYS A 199 26.43 -18.16 -6.87
N ASN A 200 26.08 -16.88 -6.76
CA ASN A 200 26.12 -15.94 -7.89
C ASN A 200 26.53 -14.54 -7.45
N LYS A 201 27.78 -14.15 -7.75
CA LYS A 201 28.34 -12.84 -7.36
C LYS A 201 27.53 -11.66 -7.92
N ALA A 202 27.04 -11.77 -9.16
CA ALA A 202 26.26 -10.70 -9.77
C ALA A 202 24.94 -10.49 -9.01
N LEU A 203 24.26 -11.56 -8.60
CA LEU A 203 23.00 -11.45 -7.84
C LEU A 203 23.22 -10.87 -6.44
N ASN A 204 24.33 -11.22 -5.78
CA ASN A 204 24.67 -10.70 -4.46
C ASN A 204 24.92 -9.17 -4.44
N GLU A 205 25.19 -8.57 -5.61
CA GLU A 205 25.31 -7.12 -5.80
C GLU A 205 23.96 -6.45 -6.13
N LYS A 206 22.93 -7.24 -6.44
CA LYS A 206 21.57 -6.79 -6.78
C LYS A 206 20.59 -6.85 -5.62
N ILE A 207 20.93 -7.46 -4.49
CA ILE A 207 20.04 -7.58 -3.34
C ILE A 207 20.56 -6.82 -2.12
N SER A 208 19.66 -6.23 -1.35
CA SER A 208 19.95 -5.57 -0.06
C SER A 208 18.92 -6.00 0.97
N LEU A 209 19.37 -6.19 2.21
CA LEU A 209 18.50 -6.17 3.40
C LEU A 209 18.65 -4.81 4.07
N PHE A 210 17.53 -4.17 4.37
CA PHE A 210 17.50 -2.87 5.02
C PHE A 210 16.39 -2.85 6.07
N ARG A 211 16.73 -2.48 7.32
CA ARG A 211 15.73 -2.26 8.36
C ARG A 211 15.41 -0.78 8.49
N GLY A 212 14.14 -0.41 8.31
CA GLY A 212 13.70 0.97 8.49
C GLY A 212 12.34 1.28 7.86
N ASP A 213 12.08 2.58 7.72
CA ASP A 213 10.86 3.10 7.11
C ASP A 213 10.99 3.13 5.58
N ILE A 214 10.20 2.28 4.91
CA ILE A 214 10.20 2.17 3.44
C ILE A 214 9.83 3.49 2.74
N THR A 215 9.07 4.37 3.41
CA THR A 215 8.63 5.65 2.82
C THR A 215 9.77 6.66 2.65
N LYS A 216 10.94 6.40 3.25
CA LYS A 216 12.13 7.27 3.16
C LYS A 216 13.08 6.89 2.03
N LEU A 217 12.86 5.77 1.34
CA LEU A 217 13.80 5.25 0.34
C LEU A 217 13.67 6.00 -1.00
N GLU A 218 14.76 6.67 -1.42
CA GLU A 218 14.89 7.27 -2.75
C GLU A 218 15.28 6.20 -3.77
N VAL A 219 14.27 5.46 -4.24
CA VAL A 219 14.35 4.38 -5.24
C VAL A 219 13.33 4.61 -6.37
N ASP A 220 13.33 3.78 -7.41
CA ASP A 220 12.35 3.92 -8.49
C ASP A 220 10.94 3.53 -8.04
N ALA A 221 10.77 2.42 -7.33
CA ALA A 221 9.50 2.07 -6.69
C ALA A 221 9.64 1.48 -5.30
N ILE A 222 8.69 1.80 -4.44
CA ILE A 222 8.43 1.04 -3.22
C ILE A 222 7.17 0.19 -3.44
N ILE A 223 7.14 -0.99 -2.86
CA ILE A 223 5.97 -1.86 -2.89
C ILE A 223 5.09 -1.53 -1.69
N ASN A 224 3.79 -1.44 -1.93
CA ASN A 224 2.77 -1.30 -0.89
C ASN A 224 2.06 -2.65 -0.71
N ALA A 225 2.11 -3.18 0.52
CA ALA A 225 1.26 -4.30 0.95
C ALA A 225 -0.16 -3.77 1.24
N ALA A 226 -0.95 -3.64 0.17
CA ALA A 226 -2.26 -3.01 0.18
C ALA A 226 -3.39 -4.02 0.49
N ASN A 227 -4.60 -3.49 0.67
CA ASN A 227 -5.84 -4.27 0.63
C ASN A 227 -6.54 -4.11 -0.74
N SER A 228 -7.55 -4.93 -1.00
CA SER A 228 -8.23 -5.00 -2.31
C SER A 228 -8.86 -3.68 -2.79
N SER A 229 -9.16 -2.74 -1.89
CA SER A 229 -9.69 -1.43 -2.29
C SER A 229 -8.64 -0.49 -2.87
N LEU A 230 -7.35 -0.67 -2.53
CA LEU A 230 -6.25 0.28 -2.77
C LEU A 230 -6.44 1.68 -2.14
N LEU A 231 -7.43 1.88 -1.27
CA LEU A 231 -7.77 3.19 -0.71
C LEU A 231 -7.06 3.53 0.60
N GLY A 232 -5.98 2.79 0.90
CA GLY A 232 -5.21 2.86 2.13
C GLY A 232 -5.75 1.98 3.25
N GLY A 233 -5.12 2.08 4.41
CA GLY A 233 -5.45 1.28 5.59
C GLY A 233 -4.53 1.59 6.78
N GLY A 234 -4.28 0.60 7.62
CA GLY A 234 -3.28 0.65 8.69
C GLY A 234 -1.89 0.22 8.21
N GLY A 235 -0.96 0.01 9.14
CA GLY A 235 0.37 -0.55 8.84
C GLY A 235 1.16 0.27 7.80
N VAL A 236 1.93 -0.45 6.97
CA VAL A 236 2.77 0.16 5.92
C VAL A 236 1.94 0.89 4.86
N ASP A 237 0.75 0.37 4.52
CA ASP A 237 -0.19 0.99 3.57
C ASP A 237 -0.61 2.39 4.03
N GLY A 238 -1.01 2.50 5.30
CA GLY A 238 -1.31 3.80 5.92
C GLY A 238 -0.11 4.74 5.94
N CYS A 239 1.11 4.25 6.22
CA CYS A 239 2.32 5.06 6.19
C CYS A 239 2.60 5.61 4.79
N ILE A 240 2.50 4.77 3.76
CA ILE A 240 2.71 5.15 2.35
C ILE A 240 1.68 6.21 1.93
N HIS A 241 0.39 6.01 2.22
CA HIS A 241 -0.65 6.99 1.89
C HIS A 241 -0.46 8.34 2.58
N ARG A 242 -0.05 8.35 3.86
CA ARG A 242 0.23 9.60 4.58
C ARG A 242 1.44 10.33 4.01
N ALA A 243 2.52 9.60 3.71
CA ALA A 243 3.77 10.17 3.21
C ALA A 243 3.67 10.63 1.74
N ALA A 244 2.87 9.96 0.91
CA ALA A 244 2.66 10.34 -0.49
C ALA A 244 1.69 11.52 -0.65
N GLY A 245 0.78 11.72 0.31
CA GLY A 245 -0.24 12.76 0.25
C GLY A 245 -1.53 12.33 -0.47
N PRO A 246 -2.55 13.22 -0.52
CA PRO A 246 -3.91 12.88 -0.95
C PRO A 246 -4.01 12.44 -2.42
N LEU A 247 -3.10 12.91 -3.27
CA LEU A 247 -3.09 12.58 -4.70
C LEU A 247 -2.90 11.08 -4.96
N LEU A 248 -2.17 10.36 -4.08
CA LEU A 248 -2.03 8.90 -4.19
C LEU A 248 -3.39 8.20 -4.08
N LYS A 249 -4.20 8.62 -3.11
CA LYS A 249 -5.54 8.04 -2.93
C LYS A 249 -6.45 8.34 -4.11
N LEU A 250 -6.35 9.54 -4.70
CA LEU A 250 -7.13 9.91 -5.88
C LEU A 250 -6.76 9.07 -7.12
N GLU A 251 -5.47 8.80 -7.33
CA GLU A 251 -5.03 7.90 -8.39
C GLU A 251 -5.49 6.46 -8.13
N CYS A 252 -5.32 5.94 -6.91
CA CYS A 252 -5.78 4.60 -6.52
C CYS A 252 -7.29 4.41 -6.78
N SER A 253 -8.12 5.40 -6.45
CA SER A 253 -9.57 5.35 -6.70
C SER A 253 -9.91 5.16 -8.19
N SER A 254 -9.04 5.59 -9.11
CA SER A 254 -9.24 5.41 -10.55
C SER A 254 -8.91 4.00 -11.06
N LEU A 255 -8.26 3.15 -10.24
CA LEU A 255 -7.77 1.83 -10.65
C LEU A 255 -8.80 0.69 -10.48
N GLY A 256 -9.90 0.92 -9.77
CA GLY A 256 -10.92 -0.10 -9.51
C GLY A 256 -10.45 -1.26 -8.61
N GLY A 257 -9.63 -0.96 -7.59
CA GLY A 257 -9.12 -1.96 -6.65
C GLY A 257 -8.03 -2.88 -7.22
N CYS A 258 -7.67 -3.94 -6.51
CA CYS A 258 -6.72 -4.97 -6.94
C CYS A 258 -7.08 -6.34 -6.36
N GLN A 259 -6.93 -7.39 -7.14
CA GLN A 259 -7.13 -8.76 -6.67
C GLN A 259 -5.88 -9.26 -5.93
N THR A 260 -6.07 -10.26 -5.06
CA THR A 260 -4.97 -10.96 -4.38
C THR A 260 -3.95 -11.49 -5.38
N GLY A 261 -2.66 -11.40 -5.05
CA GLY A 261 -1.57 -11.85 -5.93
C GLY A 261 -1.25 -10.92 -7.09
N LEU A 262 -2.12 -9.96 -7.44
CA LEU A 262 -1.89 -9.01 -8.53
C LEU A 262 -1.28 -7.69 -8.03
N ALA A 263 -0.69 -6.93 -8.96
CA ALA A 263 -0.07 -5.65 -8.69
C ALA A 263 -0.55 -4.53 -9.64
N LYS A 264 -0.59 -3.28 -9.14
CA LYS A 264 -0.89 -2.07 -9.93
C LYS A 264 0.04 -0.92 -9.53
N MET A 265 0.43 -0.08 -10.48
CA MET A 265 1.41 0.99 -10.25
C MET A 265 0.79 2.40 -10.30
N THR A 266 1.21 3.25 -9.37
CA THR A 266 0.84 4.67 -9.25
C THR A 266 2.08 5.55 -9.13
N CYS A 267 1.92 6.88 -9.23
CA CYS A 267 3.00 7.81 -8.91
C CYS A 267 3.30 7.81 -7.40
N GLY A 268 4.54 8.09 -7.02
CA GLY A 268 4.94 8.22 -5.61
C GLY A 268 4.63 9.58 -4.98
N TYR A 269 4.26 10.58 -5.78
CA TYR A 269 3.93 11.93 -5.31
C TYR A 269 5.01 12.52 -4.40
N LEU A 270 4.66 12.83 -3.13
CA LEU A 270 5.56 13.41 -2.14
C LEU A 270 6.57 12.40 -1.56
N LEU A 271 6.49 11.11 -1.93
CA LEU A 271 7.51 10.13 -1.54
C LEU A 271 8.84 10.42 -2.27
N PRO A 272 9.99 10.11 -1.64
CA PRO A 272 11.25 9.98 -2.34
C PRO A 272 11.17 9.04 -3.55
N ALA A 273 10.52 7.88 -3.37
CA ALA A 273 10.28 6.90 -4.42
C ALA A 273 9.48 7.47 -5.61
N LYS A 274 9.87 7.16 -6.85
CA LYS A 274 9.18 7.70 -8.05
C LYS A 274 7.77 7.13 -8.23
N TYR A 275 7.60 5.85 -7.91
CA TYR A 275 6.34 5.12 -8.05
C TYR A 275 6.03 4.31 -6.79
N VAL A 276 4.77 3.93 -6.65
CA VAL A 276 4.32 2.91 -5.70
C VAL A 276 3.72 1.76 -6.52
N ILE A 277 4.18 0.55 -6.26
CA ILE A 277 3.56 -0.67 -6.81
C ILE A 277 2.73 -1.29 -5.69
N HIS A 278 1.41 -1.26 -5.84
CA HIS A 278 0.47 -1.80 -4.88
C HIS A 278 0.18 -3.24 -5.21
N THR A 279 0.33 -4.13 -4.23
CA THR A 279 -0.03 -5.55 -4.36
C THR A 279 -0.88 -5.97 -3.18
N VAL A 280 -1.78 -6.93 -3.39
CA VAL A 280 -2.68 -7.43 -2.35
C VAL A 280 -2.23 -8.82 -1.95
N GLY A 281 -1.67 -8.92 -0.75
CA GLY A 281 -1.22 -10.20 -0.19
C GLY A 281 -2.39 -11.08 0.27
N PRO A 282 -2.20 -12.41 0.36
CA PRO A 282 -3.19 -13.33 0.89
C PRO A 282 -3.42 -13.09 2.38
N VAL A 283 -4.64 -13.41 2.84
CA VAL A 283 -5.02 -13.42 4.25
C VAL A 283 -5.01 -14.87 4.75
N VAL A 284 -4.29 -15.12 5.85
CA VAL A 284 -4.17 -16.43 6.49
C VAL A 284 -4.93 -16.40 7.82
N GLN A 285 -5.99 -17.21 7.92
CA GLN A 285 -6.76 -17.43 9.14
C GLN A 285 -6.66 -18.91 9.52
N GLY A 286 -5.75 -19.24 10.44
CA GLY A 286 -5.43 -20.64 10.78
C GLY A 286 -4.19 -21.12 10.05
N ASP A 287 -4.25 -22.33 9.48
CA ASP A 287 -3.11 -22.96 8.83
C ASP A 287 -2.82 -22.38 7.44
N LEU A 288 -1.55 -22.39 7.07
CA LEU A 288 -1.10 -21.94 5.75
C LEU A 288 -1.39 -23.04 4.71
N GLY A 289 -2.09 -22.68 3.64
CA GLY A 289 -2.38 -23.56 2.51
C GLY A 289 -1.64 -23.17 1.24
N SER A 290 -1.63 -24.09 0.26
CA SER A 290 -0.94 -23.91 -1.02
C SER A 290 -1.47 -22.73 -1.84
N ALA A 291 -2.76 -22.39 -1.73
CA ALA A 291 -3.34 -21.24 -2.40
C ALA A 291 -2.74 -19.92 -1.88
N GLN A 292 -2.58 -19.80 -0.55
CA GLN A 292 -1.95 -18.61 0.04
C GLN A 292 -0.46 -18.54 -0.28
N GLU A 293 0.23 -19.68 -0.36
CA GLU A 293 1.62 -19.72 -0.81
C GLU A 293 1.77 -19.19 -2.25
N GLU A 294 0.91 -19.65 -3.16
CA GLU A 294 0.91 -19.21 -4.55
C GLU A 294 0.53 -17.73 -4.68
N ASP A 295 -0.46 -17.26 -3.92
CA ASP A 295 -0.84 -15.85 -3.89
C ASP A 295 0.30 -14.94 -3.41
N LEU A 296 1.05 -15.35 -2.37
CA LEU A 296 2.19 -14.58 -1.89
C LEU A 296 3.32 -14.57 -2.93
N ARG A 297 3.63 -15.72 -3.54
CA ARG A 297 4.58 -15.82 -4.67
C ARG A 297 4.19 -14.86 -5.79
N ASN A 298 2.92 -14.86 -6.17
CA ASN A 298 2.39 -14.00 -7.22
C ASN A 298 2.51 -12.51 -6.88
N CYS A 299 2.35 -12.11 -5.62
CA CYS A 299 2.57 -10.71 -5.21
C CYS A 299 3.99 -10.24 -5.57
N TYR A 300 5.02 -11.00 -5.17
CA TYR A 300 6.41 -10.65 -5.46
C TYR A 300 6.69 -10.67 -6.96
N ARG A 301 6.27 -11.74 -7.65
CA ARG A 301 6.49 -11.91 -9.09
C ARG A 301 5.82 -10.80 -9.90
N ASN A 302 4.56 -10.49 -9.65
CA ASN A 302 3.83 -9.44 -10.38
C ASN A 302 4.35 -8.04 -10.06
N CYS A 303 4.83 -7.78 -8.84
CA CYS A 303 5.52 -6.52 -8.54
C CYS A 303 6.82 -6.37 -9.35
N LEU A 304 7.64 -7.42 -9.44
CA LEU A 304 8.88 -7.41 -10.22
C LEU A 304 8.58 -7.25 -11.71
N LEU A 305 7.58 -7.95 -12.26
CA LEU A 305 7.12 -7.77 -13.64
C LEU A 305 6.67 -6.34 -13.92
N THR A 306 5.82 -5.78 -13.04
CA THR A 306 5.35 -4.39 -13.15
C THR A 306 6.53 -3.41 -13.15
N ALA A 307 7.57 -3.67 -12.34
CA ALA A 307 8.77 -2.87 -12.32
C ALA A 307 9.57 -2.97 -13.64
N VAL A 308 9.71 -4.17 -14.21
CA VAL A 308 10.35 -4.37 -15.52
C VAL A 308 9.59 -3.63 -16.63
N GLU A 309 8.26 -3.76 -16.67
CA GLU A 309 7.39 -3.05 -17.63
C GLU A 309 7.51 -1.53 -17.49
N GLY A 310 7.58 -1.03 -16.25
CA GLY A 310 7.82 0.37 -15.93
C GLY A 310 9.26 0.84 -16.17
N LYS A 311 10.18 -0.04 -16.60
CA LYS A 311 11.63 0.20 -16.75
C LYS A 311 12.28 0.74 -15.45
N LEU A 312 11.78 0.28 -14.31
CA LEU A 312 12.26 0.64 -12.98
C LEU A 312 13.41 -0.29 -12.60
N ARG A 313 14.53 0.28 -12.13
CA ARG A 313 15.75 -0.47 -11.86
C ARG A 313 15.99 -0.70 -10.38
N SER A 314 15.33 0.05 -9.51
CA SER A 314 15.45 -0.09 -8.05
C SER A 314 14.09 -0.22 -7.38
N VAL A 315 13.87 -1.32 -6.67
CA VAL A 315 12.61 -1.61 -5.97
C VAL A 315 12.83 -2.01 -4.52
N ALA A 316 11.89 -1.65 -3.64
CA ALA A 316 11.93 -2.05 -2.23
C ALA A 316 10.62 -2.73 -1.81
N PHE A 317 10.73 -3.92 -1.22
CA PHE A 317 9.62 -4.72 -0.72
C PHE A 317 9.50 -4.61 0.80
N PRO A 318 8.30 -4.38 1.36
CA PRO A 318 8.02 -4.64 2.77
C PRO A 318 7.79 -6.14 3.00
N CYS A 319 7.64 -6.56 4.25
CA CYS A 319 7.16 -7.92 4.57
C CYS A 319 5.67 -8.06 4.24
N ILE A 320 5.33 -8.47 3.01
CA ILE A 320 3.93 -8.62 2.57
C ILE A 320 3.24 -9.71 3.40
N SER A 321 2.00 -9.44 3.81
CA SER A 321 1.10 -10.32 4.57
C SER A 321 1.52 -10.75 5.99
N THR A 322 2.70 -10.38 6.51
CA THR A 322 3.16 -10.82 7.85
C THR A 322 2.59 -10.04 9.04
N GLY A 323 1.82 -8.99 8.77
CA GLY A 323 1.12 -8.17 9.76
C GLY A 323 -0.29 -8.67 10.04
N VAL A 324 -1.28 -7.79 9.82
CA VAL A 324 -2.72 -8.07 10.07
C VAL A 324 -3.25 -9.24 9.21
N PHE A 325 -2.59 -9.57 8.10
CA PHE A 325 -2.98 -10.67 7.22
C PHE A 325 -2.46 -12.05 7.69
N GLY A 326 -1.66 -12.10 8.76
CA GLY A 326 -1.42 -13.33 9.51
C GLY A 326 -0.45 -14.35 8.90
N TYR A 327 0.25 -14.03 7.79
CA TYR A 327 1.18 -14.97 7.18
C TYR A 327 2.39 -15.23 8.11
N PRO A 328 2.78 -16.50 8.36
CA PRO A 328 3.92 -16.82 9.22
C PRO A 328 5.23 -16.17 8.71
N PRO A 329 5.94 -15.35 9.51
CA PRO A 329 7.11 -14.58 9.04
C PRO A 329 8.24 -15.42 8.42
N GLU A 330 8.57 -16.57 9.01
CA GLU A 330 9.61 -17.49 8.49
C GLU A 330 9.25 -18.03 7.10
N ALA A 331 8.00 -18.46 6.90
CA ALA A 331 7.51 -18.97 5.62
C ALA A 331 7.37 -17.84 4.58
N ALA A 332 6.98 -16.63 5.01
CA ALA A 332 6.92 -15.47 4.12
C ALA A 332 8.31 -15.06 3.62
N ALA A 333 9.32 -15.07 4.50
CA ALA A 333 10.70 -14.74 4.12
C ALA A 333 11.29 -15.76 3.15
N GLU A 334 11.02 -17.05 3.38
CA GLU A 334 11.33 -18.14 2.45
C GLU A 334 10.75 -17.89 1.05
N MET A 335 9.44 -17.61 0.98
CA MET A 335 8.74 -17.34 -0.27
C MET A 335 9.28 -16.08 -0.98
N ALA A 336 9.55 -15.02 -0.23
CA ALA A 336 10.09 -13.78 -0.76
C ALA A 336 11.47 -14.00 -1.38
N LEU A 337 12.37 -14.67 -0.64
CA LEU A 337 13.75 -14.90 -1.06
C LEU A 337 13.84 -15.84 -2.27
N SER A 338 13.09 -16.95 -2.28
CA SER A 338 13.06 -17.86 -3.43
C SER A 338 12.55 -17.15 -4.69
N THR A 339 11.41 -16.46 -4.58
CA THR A 339 10.80 -15.75 -5.71
C THR A 339 11.71 -14.66 -6.26
N ILE A 340 12.34 -13.85 -5.40
CA ILE A 340 13.28 -12.80 -5.83
C ILE A 340 14.53 -13.44 -6.47
N ARG A 341 15.05 -14.51 -5.88
CA ARG A 341 16.24 -15.22 -6.40
C ARG A 341 15.99 -15.75 -7.80
N GLU A 342 14.93 -16.52 -7.99
CA GLU A 342 14.53 -17.11 -9.28
C GLU A 342 14.29 -16.02 -10.33
N PHE A 343 13.55 -14.96 -9.96
CA PHE A 343 13.29 -13.85 -10.89
C PHE A 343 14.58 -13.16 -11.35
N LEU A 344 15.52 -12.94 -10.43
CA LEU A 344 16.78 -12.26 -10.73
C LEU A 344 17.72 -13.14 -11.56
N GLU A 345 17.68 -14.46 -11.48
CA GLU A 345 18.48 -15.34 -12.35
C GLU A 345 18.19 -15.05 -13.84
N GLU A 346 16.91 -14.87 -14.16
CA GLU A 346 16.45 -14.56 -15.51
C GLU A 346 16.57 -13.07 -15.86
N ASN A 347 16.46 -12.16 -14.88
CA ASN A 347 16.25 -10.72 -15.11
C ASN A 347 17.28 -9.78 -14.46
N LYS A 348 18.44 -10.28 -14.02
CA LYS A 348 19.46 -9.49 -13.29
C LYS A 348 19.84 -8.14 -13.92
N ASP A 349 19.85 -8.03 -15.24
CA ASP A 349 20.26 -6.80 -15.95
C ASP A 349 19.16 -5.72 -15.96
N LYS A 350 17.92 -6.10 -15.65
CA LYS A 350 16.78 -5.19 -15.53
C LYS A 350 16.82 -4.38 -14.23
N PHE A 351 17.48 -4.89 -13.19
CA PHE A 351 17.57 -4.24 -11.88
C PHE A 351 18.99 -3.81 -11.56
N ASP A 352 19.12 -2.69 -10.85
CA ASP A 352 20.31 -2.29 -10.10
C ASP A 352 20.20 -2.73 -8.64
N ARG A 353 18.98 -2.73 -8.08
CA ARG A 353 18.74 -3.19 -6.71
C ARG A 353 17.30 -3.67 -6.45
N VAL A 354 17.18 -4.80 -5.77
CA VAL A 354 15.99 -5.25 -5.04
C VAL A 354 16.30 -5.17 -3.55
N ILE A 355 15.48 -4.43 -2.81
CA ILE A 355 15.68 -4.19 -1.37
C ILE A 355 14.56 -4.90 -0.61
N ILE A 356 14.94 -5.73 0.35
CA ILE A 356 14.03 -6.24 1.36
C ILE A 356 14.06 -5.24 2.51
N CYS A 357 13.01 -4.42 2.60
CA CYS A 357 12.85 -3.38 3.61
C CYS A 357 12.01 -3.91 4.78
N VAL A 358 12.69 -4.50 5.77
CA VAL A 358 12.05 -4.97 7.00
C VAL A 358 11.82 -3.81 7.96
N PHE A 359 10.85 -3.95 8.86
CA PHE A 359 10.58 -2.94 9.90
C PHE A 359 10.91 -3.46 11.30
N LEU A 360 10.51 -4.69 11.60
CA LEU A 360 10.71 -5.31 12.90
C LEU A 360 12.06 -6.03 12.98
N GLU A 361 12.68 -6.01 14.15
CA GLU A 361 13.95 -6.71 14.44
C GLU A 361 13.85 -8.21 14.16
N LYS A 362 12.77 -8.84 14.61
CA LYS A 362 12.51 -10.26 14.38
C LYS A 362 12.54 -10.63 12.89
N ASP A 363 12.06 -9.73 12.01
CA ASP A 363 12.03 -10.00 10.58
C ASP A 363 13.45 -9.85 10.03
N GLU A 364 14.20 -8.84 10.46
CA GLU A 364 15.63 -8.67 10.13
C GLU A 364 16.44 -9.93 10.49
N GLU A 365 16.26 -10.47 11.69
CA GLU A 365 16.92 -11.71 12.13
C GLU A 365 16.56 -12.92 11.26
N ILE A 366 15.29 -13.07 10.89
CA ILE A 366 14.84 -14.14 9.98
C ILE A 366 15.52 -14.01 8.62
N TYR A 367 15.49 -12.81 8.02
CA TYR A 367 16.09 -12.59 6.70
C TYR A 367 17.60 -12.74 6.73
N LEU A 368 18.29 -12.27 7.78
CA LEU A 368 19.74 -12.48 7.94
C LEU A 368 20.07 -13.97 7.98
N ARG A 369 19.30 -14.78 8.71
CA ARG A 369 19.53 -16.22 8.82
C ARG A 369 19.31 -16.95 7.49
N LYS A 370 18.28 -16.57 6.73
CA LYS A 370 17.88 -17.24 5.48
C LYS A 370 18.63 -16.77 4.24
N LEU A 371 19.05 -15.50 4.18
CA LEU A 371 19.71 -14.92 3.00
C LEU A 371 20.88 -15.77 2.47
N PRO A 372 21.78 -16.34 3.30
CA PRO A 372 22.84 -17.23 2.82
C PRO A 372 22.35 -18.46 2.03
N ASP A 373 21.16 -18.98 2.32
CA ASP A 373 20.61 -20.17 1.64
C ASP A 373 20.19 -19.86 0.19
N TYR A 374 19.74 -18.62 -0.05
CA TYR A 374 19.23 -18.15 -1.35
C TYR A 374 20.25 -17.31 -2.12
N PHE A 375 21.13 -16.60 -1.43
CA PHE A 375 22.18 -15.76 -1.98
C PHE A 375 23.52 -16.06 -1.28
N PRO A 376 24.11 -17.26 -1.49
CA PRO A 376 25.35 -17.62 -0.82
C PRO A 376 26.49 -16.66 -1.14
N LEU A 377 27.29 -16.33 -0.12
CA LEU A 377 28.49 -15.50 -0.23
C LEU A 377 29.74 -16.38 -0.27
N ASP A 378 30.88 -15.80 -0.64
CA ASP A 378 32.17 -16.46 -0.47
C ASP A 378 32.41 -16.76 1.01
N SER A 379 32.70 -18.02 1.34
CA SER A 379 33.22 -18.37 2.64
C SER A 379 34.65 -17.83 2.74
N THR A 380 34.86 -16.78 3.53
CA THR A 380 36.21 -16.47 4.00
C THR A 380 36.49 -17.35 5.20
N TYR A 381 36.79 -18.62 4.97
CA TYR A 381 37.56 -19.40 5.94
C TYR A 381 39.02 -19.41 5.47
N PRO A 382 39.99 -18.88 6.23
CA PRO A 382 41.30 -19.49 6.18
C PRO A 382 41.08 -20.94 6.64
N THR A 383 41.21 -21.88 5.71
CA THR A 383 41.33 -23.30 6.06
C THR A 383 42.56 -23.42 6.94
N CYS A 384 42.35 -23.45 8.26
CA CYS A 384 43.34 -24.04 9.16
C CYS A 384 43.39 -25.52 8.81
N LYS A 385 44.35 -25.89 7.96
CA LYS A 385 44.80 -27.27 7.85
C LYS A 385 45.37 -27.64 9.23
N LEU A 386 44.67 -28.50 9.95
CA LEU A 386 45.24 -29.23 11.10
C LEU A 386 45.97 -30.46 10.58
#